data_AF-A0A9R1TUX9-F1
#
_entry.id   AF-A0A9R1TUX9-F1
#
_cell.length_a   1.000
_cell.length_b   1.000
_cell.length_c   1.000
_cell.angle_alpha   90.00
_cell.angle_beta   90.00
_cell.angle_gamma   90.00
#
_symmetry.space_group_name_H-M   'P 1'
#
loop_
_entity.id
_entity.type
_entity.pdbx_description
1 polymer ?
#
loop_
_entity_poly.entity_id
_entity_poly.type
_entity_poly.pdbx_seq_one_letter_code
_entity_poly.pdbx_strand_id
1 'polypeptide(L)'
;MEEPNWYPEPIPQIANRSYWCQGRNEYIICSHIQEVPENGSDMAHLDYLHTPGMLFPGLSKHTWTDTNWQPRPTHLAEGSPARPFHASLTLTHALKLFGKFTILKVRVTAEQLGPAYVELTVNTSVGQMFIIETVTPIEPYVLRITHSLYSAPHHGLYGKIIFLGQCFMFERDITVWNHKEFIKNAILLPEDKRVKAFRQWYKQFYSPNSPTYQSIKSLEW
;
A
#
# COMPACT_ATOMS: atom_id res chain seq x y z
N MET A 1 -3.01 -19.97 -16.57
CA MET A 1 -2.18 -19.38 -15.51
C MET A 1 -1.46 -20.51 -14.82
N GLU A 2 -0.17 -20.37 -14.56
CA GLU A 2 0.56 -21.30 -13.69
C GLU A 2 0.09 -21.09 -12.24
N GLU A 3 0.01 -22.16 -11.45
CA GLU A 3 -0.32 -22.05 -10.03
C GLU A 3 0.83 -21.38 -9.26
N PRO A 4 0.53 -20.53 -8.26
CA PRO A 4 1.57 -19.91 -7.47
C PRO A 4 2.31 -20.97 -6.64
N ASN A 5 3.64 -20.88 -6.63
CA ASN A 5 4.52 -21.73 -5.82
C ASN A 5 4.70 -21.21 -4.38
N TRP A 6 3.97 -20.16 -4.00
CA TRP A 6 4.02 -19.55 -2.68
C TRP A 6 2.61 -19.07 -2.29
N TYR A 7 2.36 -19.02 -0.98
CA TYR A 7 1.12 -18.50 -0.40
C TYR A 7 1.47 -17.55 0.75
N PRO A 8 0.64 -16.52 1.01
CA PRO A 8 0.78 -15.71 2.22
C PRO A 8 0.67 -16.58 3.47
N GLU A 9 1.57 -16.35 4.43
CA GLU A 9 1.50 -17.01 5.73
C GLU A 9 0.42 -16.34 6.59
N PRO A 10 -0.34 -17.10 7.41
CA PRO A 10 -1.35 -16.51 8.26
C PRO A 10 -0.74 -15.54 9.29
N ILE A 11 -1.27 -14.33 9.39
CA ILE A 11 -0.95 -13.41 10.50
C ILE A 11 -1.47 -14.04 11.80
N PRO A 12 -0.61 -14.40 12.78
CA PRO A 12 -1.01 -15.20 13.93
C PRO A 12 -2.18 -14.63 14.73
N GLN A 13 -2.19 -13.30 14.92
CA GLN A 13 -3.20 -12.57 15.68
C GLN A 13 -4.58 -12.60 15.01
N ILE A 14 -4.61 -12.65 13.67
CA ILE A 14 -5.85 -12.77 12.90
C ILE A 14 -6.29 -14.24 12.87
N ALA A 15 -5.35 -15.15 12.61
CA ALA A 15 -5.62 -16.60 12.54
C ALA A 15 -6.18 -17.17 13.85
N ASN A 16 -5.61 -16.76 14.99
CA ASN A 16 -6.07 -17.17 16.32
C ASN A 16 -7.25 -16.34 16.86
N ARG A 17 -7.77 -15.39 16.08
CA ARG A 17 -8.91 -14.51 16.41
C ARG A 17 -8.71 -13.62 17.65
N SER A 18 -7.47 -13.40 18.08
CA SER A 18 -7.16 -12.45 19.14
C SER A 18 -7.32 -11.00 18.70
N TYR A 19 -7.24 -10.72 17.39
CA TYR A 19 -7.52 -9.43 16.79
C TYR A 19 -8.84 -9.47 16.02
N TRP A 20 -9.65 -8.42 16.16
CA TRP A 20 -10.94 -8.30 15.49
C TRP A 20 -10.86 -7.32 14.33
N CYS A 21 -11.65 -7.57 13.29
CA CYS A 21 -11.83 -6.62 12.20
C CYS A 21 -12.54 -5.37 12.74
N GLN A 22 -11.88 -4.22 12.62
CA GLN A 22 -12.39 -2.91 13.04
C GLN A 22 -13.06 -2.14 11.91
N GLY A 23 -12.80 -2.55 10.67
CA GLY A 23 -13.38 -1.95 9.48
C GLY A 23 -12.89 -2.66 8.22
N ARG A 24 -13.76 -2.70 7.21
CA ARG A 24 -13.46 -3.14 5.85
C ARG A 24 -14.02 -2.11 4.88
N ASN A 25 -13.21 -1.68 3.92
CA ASN A 25 -13.65 -0.84 2.80
C ASN A 25 -13.38 -1.57 1.49
N GLU A 26 -14.08 -1.12 0.45
CA GLU A 26 -13.93 -1.63 -0.90
C GLU A 26 -14.10 -0.47 -1.88
N TYR A 27 -13.20 -0.37 -2.84
CA TYR A 27 -13.23 0.66 -3.89
C TYR A 27 -13.11 -0.01 -5.25
N ILE A 28 -13.84 0.54 -6.23
CA ILE A 28 -13.65 0.23 -7.65
C ILE A 28 -12.95 1.43 -8.29
N ILE A 29 -11.82 1.17 -8.94
CA ILE A 29 -11.01 2.21 -9.59
C ILE A 29 -10.68 1.83 -11.03
N CYS A 30 -10.41 2.84 -11.84
CA CYS A 30 -9.93 2.71 -13.20
C CYS A 30 -8.42 2.99 -13.22
N SER A 31 -7.60 1.94 -13.16
CA SER A 31 -6.14 2.07 -13.23
C SER A 31 -5.46 0.77 -13.67
N HIS A 32 -4.22 0.88 -14.12
CA HIS A 32 -3.40 -0.30 -14.37
C HIS A 32 -3.00 -0.96 -13.05
N ILE A 33 -3.10 -2.29 -12.93
CA ILE A 33 -2.89 -2.99 -11.65
C ILE A 33 -1.59 -2.64 -10.92
N GLN A 34 -0.51 -2.43 -11.68
CA GLN A 34 0.81 -2.09 -11.13
C GLN A 34 0.88 -0.69 -10.50
N GLU A 35 0.02 0.24 -10.92
CA GLU A 35 0.03 1.63 -10.43
C GLU A 35 -0.28 1.72 -8.93
N VAL A 36 -1.09 0.80 -8.41
CA VAL A 36 -1.49 0.78 -7.01
C VAL A 36 -0.28 0.47 -6.10
N PRO A 37 0.40 -0.69 -6.24
CA PRO A 37 1.58 -0.99 -5.43
C PRO A 37 2.80 -0.12 -5.75
N GLU A 38 2.85 0.55 -6.91
CA GLU A 38 3.95 1.48 -7.23
C GLU A 38 4.05 2.65 -6.24
N ASN A 39 2.91 3.08 -5.64
CA ASN A 39 2.87 4.06 -4.55
C ASN A 39 3.78 3.67 -3.39
N GLY A 40 3.98 2.37 -3.13
CA GLY A 40 4.87 1.90 -2.08
C GLY A 40 6.35 2.24 -2.31
N SER A 41 6.73 2.61 -3.53
CA SER A 41 8.09 2.99 -3.92
C SER A 41 8.25 4.49 -4.22
N ASP A 42 7.14 5.20 -4.44
CA ASP A 42 7.07 6.65 -4.60
C ASP A 42 6.88 7.30 -3.23
N MET A 43 7.92 7.91 -2.65
CA MET A 43 7.75 8.63 -1.38
C MET A 43 7.33 10.08 -1.55
N ALA A 44 7.48 10.64 -2.76
CA ALA A 44 7.19 12.04 -3.00
C ALA A 44 5.67 12.28 -2.91
N HIS A 45 4.86 11.35 -3.40
CA HIS A 45 3.39 11.49 -3.35
C HIS A 45 2.86 11.73 -1.91
N LEU A 46 3.53 11.21 -0.88
CA LEU A 46 3.15 11.41 0.52
C LEU A 46 3.11 12.90 0.87
N ASP A 47 4.18 13.64 0.54
CA ASP A 47 4.26 15.06 0.83
C ASP A 47 3.32 15.89 -0.05
N TYR A 48 3.06 15.48 -1.30
CA TYR A 48 2.20 16.21 -2.24
C TYR A 48 0.70 15.97 -2.03
N LEU A 49 0.28 14.73 -1.78
CA LEU A 49 -1.14 14.35 -1.70
C LEU A 49 -1.64 14.29 -0.26
N HIS A 50 -0.80 13.82 0.67
CA HIS A 50 -1.27 13.46 2.00
C HIS A 50 -0.99 14.53 3.06
N THR A 51 -0.19 15.55 2.75
CA THR A 51 0.23 16.60 3.71
C THR A 51 -0.94 17.26 4.45
N PRO A 52 -2.03 17.71 3.76
CA PRO A 52 -3.13 18.39 4.43
C PRO A 52 -3.80 17.48 5.44
N GLY A 53 -3.81 17.90 6.70
CA GLY A 53 -4.45 17.18 7.77
C GLY A 53 -5.96 17.08 7.58
N MET A 54 -6.50 15.91 7.94
CA MET A 54 -7.92 15.61 7.83
C MET A 54 -8.78 16.40 8.83
N LEU A 55 -8.28 16.53 10.07
CA LEU A 55 -8.93 17.27 11.15
C LEU A 55 -8.30 18.66 11.26
N PHE A 56 -9.11 19.72 11.27
CA PHE A 56 -8.65 21.11 11.32
C PHE A 56 -7.74 21.49 10.14
N PRO A 57 -8.31 21.60 8.92
CA PRO A 57 -7.57 22.02 7.74
C PRO A 57 -6.78 23.30 7.99
N GLY A 58 -5.51 23.32 7.57
CA GLY A 58 -4.59 24.45 7.78
C GLY A 58 -3.94 24.50 9.17
N LEU A 59 -4.49 23.80 10.18
CA LEU A 59 -3.91 23.74 11.53
C LEU A 59 -3.17 22.42 11.79
N SER A 60 -3.52 21.35 11.09
CA SER A 60 -2.82 20.07 11.20
C SER A 60 -2.16 19.65 9.88
N LYS A 61 -1.00 19.00 10.00
CA LYS A 61 -0.20 18.51 8.88
C LYS A 61 0.31 17.10 9.17
N HIS A 62 0.20 16.23 8.17
CA HIS A 62 0.87 14.94 8.16
C HIS A 62 2.34 15.09 7.73
N THR A 63 3.22 14.29 8.31
CA THR A 63 4.65 14.24 7.99
C THR A 63 5.13 12.79 7.97
N TRP A 64 6.07 12.49 7.07
CA TRP A 64 6.67 11.16 6.92
C TRP A 64 8.18 11.21 7.09
N THR A 65 8.72 10.25 7.84
CA THR A 65 10.17 10.06 8.02
C THR A 65 10.50 8.58 7.93
N ASP A 66 11.79 8.24 7.95
CA ASP A 66 12.26 6.83 7.90
C ASP A 66 11.69 6.04 6.71
N THR A 67 11.51 6.72 5.57
CA THR A 67 10.86 6.12 4.39
C THR A 67 11.85 5.28 3.59
N ASN A 68 11.54 4.02 3.39
CA ASN A 68 12.37 3.13 2.57
C ASN A 68 11.52 2.09 1.85
N TRP A 69 11.93 1.74 0.62
CA TRP A 69 11.35 0.62 -0.13
C TRP A 69 12.49 -0.26 -0.63
N GLN A 70 12.31 -1.58 -0.59
CA GLN A 70 13.29 -2.54 -1.07
C GLN A 70 12.63 -3.82 -1.60
N PRO A 71 13.22 -4.49 -2.61
CA PRO A 71 12.69 -5.74 -3.19
C PRO A 71 13.04 -6.97 -2.35
N ARG A 72 12.92 -6.84 -1.02
CA ARG A 72 13.16 -7.92 -0.05
C ARG A 72 12.39 -7.63 1.24
N PRO A 73 12.10 -8.64 2.07
CA PRO A 73 11.43 -8.43 3.35
C PRO A 73 12.31 -7.64 4.32
N THR A 74 11.71 -6.86 5.23
CA THR A 74 12.47 -6.12 6.24
C THR A 74 13.13 -7.00 7.30
N HIS A 75 12.51 -8.13 7.64
CA HIS A 75 12.90 -8.99 8.75
C HIS A 75 13.97 -10.04 8.37
N LEU A 76 14.28 -10.22 7.08
CA LEU A 76 15.28 -11.18 6.64
C LEU A 76 16.69 -10.56 6.67
N ALA A 77 17.61 -11.28 7.31
CA ALA A 77 19.03 -10.95 7.30
C ALA A 77 19.61 -11.05 5.88
N GLU A 78 20.65 -10.27 5.60
CA GLU A 78 21.40 -10.39 4.36
C GLU A 78 21.95 -11.82 4.21
N GLY A 79 21.72 -12.43 3.04
CA GLY A 79 22.09 -13.83 2.77
C GLY A 79 20.98 -14.86 3.04
N SER A 80 19.81 -14.45 3.54
CA SER A 80 18.64 -15.33 3.63
C SER A 80 18.16 -15.81 2.25
N PRO A 81 17.46 -16.96 2.15
CA PRO A 81 16.94 -17.47 0.88
C PRO A 81 16.12 -16.40 0.14
N ALA A 82 16.35 -16.28 -1.17
CA ALA A 82 15.65 -15.29 -1.98
C ALA A 82 14.14 -15.56 -1.96
N ARG A 83 13.37 -14.55 -1.56
CA ARG A 83 11.91 -14.48 -1.74
C ARG A 83 11.62 -13.45 -2.82
N PRO A 84 11.83 -13.79 -4.10
CA PRO A 84 11.79 -12.80 -5.18
C PRO A 84 10.43 -12.13 -5.31
N PHE A 85 9.36 -12.81 -4.90
CA PHE A 85 7.99 -12.31 -4.87
C PHE A 85 7.69 -11.34 -3.71
N HIS A 86 8.65 -11.01 -2.85
CA HIS A 86 8.42 -10.22 -1.64
C HIS A 86 9.17 -8.88 -1.73
N ALA A 87 8.45 -7.77 -1.55
CA ALA A 87 9.03 -6.44 -1.37
C ALA A 87 8.55 -5.82 -0.06
N SER A 88 9.30 -4.86 0.47
CA SER A 88 8.95 -4.21 1.73
C SER A 88 9.08 -2.70 1.68
N LEU A 89 8.26 -2.05 2.48
CA LEU A 89 8.22 -0.61 2.69
C LEU A 89 8.21 -0.33 4.19
N THR A 90 8.97 0.66 4.62
CA THR A 90 8.89 1.22 5.98
C THR A 90 8.65 2.70 5.92
N LEU A 91 7.83 3.22 6.83
CA LEU A 91 7.70 4.65 7.07
C LEU A 91 7.30 4.93 8.52
N THR A 92 7.64 6.12 9.00
CA THR A 92 7.11 6.69 10.23
C THR A 92 6.18 7.84 9.84
N HIS A 93 4.90 7.73 10.19
CA HIS A 93 3.88 8.75 9.94
C HIS A 93 3.54 9.49 11.23
N ALA A 94 3.47 10.81 11.15
CA ALA A 94 3.03 11.65 12.27
C ALA A 94 2.01 12.70 11.83
N LEU A 95 1.07 13.02 12.72
CA LEU A 95 0.15 14.16 12.59
C LEU A 95 0.57 15.22 13.59
N LYS A 96 0.93 16.41 13.08
CA LYS A 96 1.33 17.57 13.88
C LYS A 96 0.25 18.62 13.87
N LEU A 97 -0.13 19.11 15.04
CA LEU A 97 -1.02 20.26 15.24
C LEU A 97 -0.18 21.53 15.47
N PHE A 98 -0.54 22.63 14.80
CA PHE A 98 0.18 23.91 14.77
C PHE A 98 1.68 23.76 14.40
N GLY A 99 2.03 22.71 13.66
CA GLY A 99 3.41 22.36 13.30
C GLY A 99 4.31 21.92 14.46
N LYS A 100 3.82 21.92 15.71
CA LYS A 100 4.63 21.70 16.92
C LYS A 100 4.21 20.46 17.71
N PHE A 101 2.91 20.25 17.89
CA PHE A 101 2.41 19.21 18.79
C PHE A 101 2.09 17.93 18.01
N THR A 102 2.85 16.87 18.24
CA THR A 102 2.58 15.56 17.64
C THR A 102 1.42 14.89 18.38
N ILE A 103 0.27 14.77 17.71
CA ILE A 103 -0.95 14.17 18.28
C ILE A 103 -1.15 12.71 17.86
N LEU A 104 -0.49 12.29 16.78
CA LEU A 104 -0.43 10.91 16.31
C LEU A 104 0.98 10.63 15.83
N LYS A 105 1.52 9.46 16.19
CA LYS A 105 2.74 8.92 15.60
C LYS A 105 2.59 7.41 15.46
N VAL A 106 2.77 6.92 14.23
CA VAL A 106 2.70 5.49 13.92
C VAL A 106 3.90 5.10 13.06
N ARG A 107 4.42 3.89 13.27
CA ARG A 107 5.42 3.28 12.39
C ARG A 107 4.74 2.19 11.58
N VAL A 108 4.81 2.30 10.26
CA VAL A 108 4.23 1.36 9.33
C VAL A 108 5.33 0.55 8.67
N THR A 109 5.18 -0.77 8.70
CA THR A 109 5.93 -1.70 7.86
C THR A 109 4.93 -2.37 6.95
N ALA A 110 5.09 -2.22 5.63
CA ALA A 110 4.28 -2.89 4.63
C ALA A 110 5.11 -3.97 3.97
N GLU A 111 4.58 -5.19 3.91
CA GLU A 111 5.16 -6.32 3.22
C GLU A 111 4.25 -6.64 2.02
N GLN A 112 4.78 -6.42 0.82
CA GLN A 112 4.10 -6.72 -0.44
C GLN A 112 4.45 -8.14 -0.87
N LEU A 113 3.43 -9.00 -0.96
CA LEU A 113 3.55 -10.38 -1.41
C LEU A 113 2.93 -10.49 -2.81
N GLY A 114 3.79 -10.66 -3.81
CA GLY A 114 3.38 -10.76 -5.19
C GLY A 114 2.86 -9.44 -5.77
N PRO A 115 2.04 -9.51 -6.84
CA PRO A 115 1.63 -8.33 -7.57
C PRO A 115 0.52 -7.51 -6.88
N ALA A 116 -0.22 -8.09 -5.93
CA ALA A 116 -1.56 -7.61 -5.61
C ALA A 116 -2.01 -7.76 -4.14
N TYR A 117 -1.12 -8.19 -3.24
CA TYR A 117 -1.42 -8.41 -1.83
C TYR A 117 -0.40 -7.71 -0.95
N VAL A 118 -0.85 -6.91 0.01
CA VAL A 118 0.02 -6.16 0.93
C VAL A 118 -0.47 -6.32 2.36
N GLU A 119 0.47 -6.57 3.27
CA GLU A 119 0.23 -6.61 4.71
C GLU A 119 0.93 -5.43 5.37
N LEU A 120 0.14 -4.51 5.95
CA LEU A 120 0.67 -3.38 6.69
C LEU A 120 0.59 -3.68 8.19
N THR A 121 1.75 -3.70 8.84
CA THR A 121 1.86 -3.67 10.29
C THR A 121 1.97 -2.22 10.77
N VAL A 122 0.95 -1.74 11.48
CA VAL A 122 0.88 -0.38 12.01
C VAL A 122 1.17 -0.42 13.50
N ASN A 123 2.37 0.00 13.88
CA ASN A 123 2.80 0.12 15.27
C ASN A 123 2.46 1.50 15.80
N THR A 124 1.56 1.55 16.78
CA THR A 124 1.12 2.80 17.43
C THR A 124 1.65 2.87 18.86
N SER A 125 1.43 3.98 19.55
CA SER A 125 1.82 4.14 20.96
C SER A 125 1.03 3.24 21.92
N VAL A 126 -0.14 2.74 21.50
CA VAL A 126 -1.02 1.93 22.35
C VAL A 126 -1.03 0.46 21.96
N GLY A 127 -0.60 0.12 20.75
CA GLY A 127 -0.49 -1.26 20.30
C GLY A 127 -0.29 -1.40 18.81
N GLN A 128 -0.13 -2.65 18.38
CA GLN A 128 -0.01 -3.00 16.97
C GLN A 128 -1.40 -3.17 16.34
N MET A 129 -1.50 -2.88 15.05
CA MET A 129 -2.66 -3.16 14.21
C MET A 129 -2.17 -3.73 12.88
N PHE A 130 -3.05 -4.42 12.17
CA PHE A 130 -2.76 -4.97 10.84
C PHE A 130 -3.77 -4.43 9.84
N ILE A 131 -3.30 -4.07 8.64
CA ILE A 131 -4.17 -3.77 7.51
C ILE A 131 -3.80 -4.74 6.40
N ILE A 132 -4.78 -5.47 5.89
CA ILE A 132 -4.62 -6.30 4.71
C ILE A 132 -5.21 -5.53 3.53
N GLU A 133 -4.40 -5.32 2.51
CA GLU A 133 -4.79 -4.71 1.23
C GLU A 133 -4.73 -5.76 0.12
N THR A 134 -5.78 -5.81 -0.70
CA THR A 134 -5.83 -6.68 -1.88
C THR A 134 -6.30 -5.91 -3.10
N VAL A 135 -5.62 -6.09 -4.24
CA VAL A 135 -5.97 -5.51 -5.54
C VAL A 135 -6.41 -6.62 -6.49
N THR A 136 -7.68 -6.66 -6.86
CA THR A 136 -8.22 -7.69 -7.76
C THR A 136 -8.65 -7.06 -9.08
N PRO A 137 -8.04 -7.42 -10.22
CA PRO A 137 -8.58 -7.06 -11.53
C PRO A 137 -9.96 -7.69 -11.72
N ILE A 138 -10.98 -6.87 -11.96
CA ILE A 138 -12.31 -7.35 -12.38
C ILE A 138 -12.37 -7.37 -13.92
N GLU A 139 -11.85 -6.32 -14.55
CA GLU A 139 -11.76 -6.15 -16.00
C GLU A 139 -10.41 -5.48 -16.31
N PRO A 140 -10.01 -5.38 -17.60
CA PRO A 140 -8.88 -4.55 -17.98
C PRO A 140 -9.03 -3.12 -17.43
N TYR A 141 -8.04 -2.69 -16.65
CA TYR A 141 -8.02 -1.39 -15.97
C TYR A 141 -9.09 -1.16 -14.90
N VAL A 142 -10.03 -2.09 -14.68
CA VAL A 142 -11.00 -1.98 -13.58
C VAL A 142 -10.55 -2.85 -12.43
N LEU A 143 -10.16 -2.22 -11.33
CA LEU A 143 -9.61 -2.87 -10.16
C LEU A 143 -10.56 -2.74 -8.98
N ARG A 144 -10.74 -3.82 -8.24
CA ARG A 144 -11.30 -3.80 -6.90
C ARG A 144 -10.20 -3.79 -5.87
N ILE A 145 -10.22 -2.80 -5.00
CA ILE A 145 -9.28 -2.69 -3.89
C ILE A 145 -10.04 -2.87 -2.59
N THR A 146 -9.57 -3.77 -1.73
CA THR A 146 -10.16 -3.98 -0.39
C THR A 146 -9.10 -3.71 0.66
N HIS A 147 -9.46 -2.96 1.70
CA HIS A 147 -8.69 -2.91 2.95
C HIS A 147 -9.49 -3.51 4.09
N SER A 148 -8.84 -4.29 4.94
CA SER A 148 -9.41 -4.77 6.20
C SER A 148 -8.44 -4.47 7.34
N LEU A 149 -8.87 -3.67 8.32
CA LEU A 149 -8.07 -3.33 9.50
C LEU A 149 -8.43 -4.23 10.67
N TYR A 150 -7.40 -4.79 11.31
CA TYR A 150 -7.50 -5.65 12.48
C TYR A 150 -6.73 -5.06 13.67
N SER A 151 -7.35 -5.08 14.85
CA SER A 151 -6.70 -4.67 16.09
C SER A 151 -7.17 -5.54 17.26
N ALA A 152 -6.42 -5.50 18.37
CA ALA A 152 -6.90 -6.06 19.63
C ALA A 152 -8.24 -5.41 20.04
N PRO A 153 -9.17 -6.14 20.69
CA PRO A 153 -10.52 -5.65 20.98
C PRO A 153 -10.55 -4.35 21.82
N HIS A 154 -9.66 -4.23 22.80
CA HIS A 154 -9.54 -3.05 23.66
C HIS A 154 -9.06 -1.79 22.91
N HIS A 155 -8.53 -1.94 21.69
CA HIS A 155 -8.15 -0.82 20.81
C HIS A 155 -9.25 -0.43 19.82
N GLY A 156 -10.45 -1.01 19.88
CA GLY A 156 -11.44 -0.89 18.81
C GLY A 156 -11.80 0.55 18.40
N LEU A 157 -11.99 1.47 19.35
CA LEU A 157 -12.27 2.88 19.03
C LEU A 157 -11.09 3.53 18.31
N TYR A 158 -9.88 3.33 18.81
CA TYR A 158 -8.67 3.88 18.21
C TYR A 158 -8.39 3.25 16.83
N GLY A 159 -8.62 1.95 16.68
CA GLY A 159 -8.55 1.23 15.40
C GLY A 159 -9.52 1.81 14.36
N LYS A 160 -10.74 2.17 14.75
CA LYS A 160 -11.69 2.86 13.86
C LYS A 160 -11.23 4.25 13.44
N ILE A 161 -10.59 5.02 14.33
CA ILE A 161 -10.02 6.33 14.00
C ILE A 161 -8.89 6.18 12.96
N ILE A 162 -7.99 5.21 13.17
CA ILE A 162 -6.91 4.89 12.22
C ILE A 162 -7.48 4.42 10.89
N PHE A 163 -8.48 3.53 10.92
CA PHE A 163 -9.15 3.04 9.72
C PHE A 163 -9.80 4.17 8.91
N LEU A 164 -10.52 5.08 9.58
CA LEU A 164 -11.12 6.24 8.93
C LEU A 164 -10.06 7.14 8.29
N GLY A 165 -8.97 7.44 9.00
CA GLY A 165 -7.84 8.21 8.45
C GLY A 165 -7.21 7.54 7.23
N GLN A 166 -7.07 6.21 7.25
CA GLN A 166 -6.60 5.44 6.10
C GLN A 166 -7.54 5.54 4.91
N CYS A 167 -8.87 5.48 5.10
CA CYS A 167 -9.84 5.66 4.02
C CYS A 167 -9.66 7.02 3.33
N PHE A 168 -9.57 8.10 4.09
CA PHE A 168 -9.40 9.44 3.52
C PHE A 168 -8.08 9.63 2.77
N MET A 169 -6.97 9.07 3.27
CA MET A 169 -5.72 9.08 2.51
C MET A 169 -5.88 8.29 1.21
N PHE A 170 -6.42 7.08 1.30
CA PHE A 170 -6.59 6.22 0.14
C PHE A 170 -7.48 6.85 -0.94
N GLU A 171 -8.58 7.54 -0.56
CA GLU A 171 -9.45 8.25 -1.51
C GLU A 171 -8.73 9.36 -2.31
N ARG A 172 -7.68 9.97 -1.73
CA ARG A 172 -6.84 10.94 -2.45
C ARG A 172 -5.99 10.23 -3.51
N ASP A 173 -5.46 9.06 -3.20
CA ASP A 173 -4.73 8.23 -4.17
C ASP A 173 -5.67 7.75 -5.29
N ILE A 174 -6.90 7.34 -4.95
CA ILE A 174 -7.96 6.98 -5.92
C ILE A 174 -8.21 8.11 -6.91
N THR A 175 -8.28 9.35 -6.42
CA THR A 175 -8.48 10.52 -7.28
C THR A 175 -7.36 10.63 -8.31
N VAL A 176 -6.12 10.34 -7.94
CA VAL A 176 -4.97 10.36 -8.85
C VAL A 176 -5.00 9.16 -9.81
N TRP A 177 -5.27 7.94 -9.33
CA TRP A 177 -5.31 6.74 -10.17
C TRP A 177 -6.39 6.81 -11.26
N ASN A 178 -7.58 7.33 -10.94
CA ASN A 178 -8.68 7.46 -11.89
C ASN A 178 -8.44 8.52 -12.99
N HIS A 179 -7.46 9.41 -12.80
CA HIS A 179 -7.19 10.53 -13.71
C HIS A 179 -5.74 10.53 -14.22
N LYS A 180 -5.01 9.41 -14.11
CA LYS A 180 -3.65 9.25 -14.63
C LYS A 180 -3.57 8.12 -15.66
N GLU A 181 -2.55 8.18 -16.50
CA GLU A 181 -2.20 7.13 -17.44
C GLU A 181 -0.96 6.35 -16.95
N PHE A 182 -0.94 5.03 -17.14
CA PHE A 182 0.25 4.22 -16.91
C PHE A 182 1.28 4.45 -18.02
N ILE A 183 2.41 5.05 -17.67
CA ILE A 183 3.51 5.31 -18.61
C ILE A 183 4.63 4.29 -18.40
N LYS A 184 4.73 3.30 -19.30
CA LYS A 184 5.74 2.23 -19.23
C LYS A 184 7.18 2.76 -19.15
N ASN A 185 7.51 3.73 -20.00
CA ASN A 185 8.84 4.36 -20.08
C ASN A 185 8.77 5.80 -19.55
N ALA A 186 8.44 5.95 -18.26
CA ALA A 186 8.40 7.26 -17.61
C ALA A 186 9.80 7.87 -17.51
N ILE A 187 9.87 9.21 -17.59
CA ILE A 187 11.09 9.96 -17.31
C ILE A 187 11.27 9.97 -15.79
N LEU A 188 12.27 9.26 -15.29
CA LEU A 188 12.56 9.13 -13.87
C LEU A 188 13.80 9.97 -13.51
N LEU A 189 13.67 10.77 -12.47
CA LEU A 189 14.77 11.54 -11.89
C LEU A 189 15.61 10.64 -10.96
N PRO A 190 16.84 11.05 -10.58
CA PRO A 190 17.66 10.31 -9.62
C PRO A 190 16.95 10.00 -8.29
N GLU A 191 16.06 10.90 -7.86
CA GLU A 191 15.23 10.77 -6.66
C GLU A 191 14.23 9.60 -6.77
N ASP A 192 13.82 9.24 -7.99
CA ASP A 192 12.85 8.18 -8.31
C ASP A 192 13.49 6.79 -8.43
N LYS A 193 14.73 6.62 -7.97
CA LYS A 193 15.46 5.34 -8.04
C LYS A 193 14.69 4.14 -7.48
N ARG A 194 13.84 4.38 -6.48
CA ARG A 194 12.98 3.35 -5.86
C ARG A 194 11.85 2.92 -6.79
N VAL A 195 11.21 3.86 -7.49
CA VAL A 195 10.21 3.56 -8.53
C VAL A 195 10.84 2.71 -9.64
N LYS A 196 12.05 3.07 -10.08
CA LYS A 196 12.80 2.25 -11.04
C LYS A 196 13.05 0.83 -10.52
N ALA A 197 13.51 0.69 -9.27
CA ALA A 197 13.78 -0.61 -8.65
C ALA A 197 12.49 -1.44 -8.49
N PHE A 198 11.38 -0.81 -8.08
CA PHE A 198 10.06 -1.42 -8.01
C PHE A 198 9.63 -1.95 -9.37
N ARG A 199 9.69 -1.14 -10.43
CA ARG A 199 9.33 -1.57 -11.78
C ARG A 199 10.17 -2.74 -12.27
N GLN A 200 11.45 -2.83 -11.89
CA GLN A 200 12.28 -4.00 -12.24
C GLN A 200 11.87 -5.24 -11.46
N TRP A 201 11.59 -5.10 -10.17
CA TRP A 201 11.09 -6.19 -9.34
C TRP A 201 9.72 -6.69 -9.81
N TYR A 202 8.78 -5.79 -10.12
CA TYR A 202 7.41 -6.13 -10.51
C TYR A 202 7.32 -6.85 -11.86
N LYS A 203 8.31 -6.68 -12.75
CA LYS A 203 8.34 -7.33 -14.08
C LYS A 203 8.20 -8.85 -14.01
N GLN A 204 8.65 -9.48 -12.92
CA GLN A 204 8.59 -10.93 -12.75
C GLN A 204 7.15 -11.49 -12.73
N PHE A 205 6.15 -10.65 -12.45
CA PHE A 205 4.74 -11.05 -12.40
C PHE A 205 4.04 -11.00 -13.75
N TYR A 206 4.74 -10.56 -14.81
CA TYR A 206 4.24 -10.63 -16.17
C TYR A 206 4.87 -11.83 -16.90
N SER A 207 4.03 -12.51 -17.68
CA SER A 207 4.46 -13.55 -18.63
C SER A 207 4.44 -12.98 -20.06
N PRO A 208 5.06 -13.66 -21.04
CA PRO A 208 4.92 -13.31 -22.45
C PRO A 208 3.47 -13.26 -22.94
N ASN A 209 2.57 -14.02 -22.29
CA ASN A 209 1.14 -14.08 -22.61
C ASN A 209 0.28 -13.10 -21.77
N SER A 210 0.90 -12.26 -20.93
CA SER A 210 0.16 -11.27 -20.16
C SER A 210 -0.54 -10.29 -21.10
N PRO A 211 -1.83 -9.96 -20.86
CA PRO A 211 -2.55 -8.99 -21.67
C PRO A 211 -1.80 -7.66 -21.74
N THR A 212 -1.71 -7.10 -22.93
CA THR A 212 -1.13 -5.78 -23.18
C THR A 212 -2.24 -4.80 -23.54
N TYR A 213 -1.98 -3.50 -23.42
CA TYR A 213 -2.92 -2.49 -23.91
C TYR A 213 -3.34 -2.72 -25.38
N GLN A 214 -2.40 -3.17 -26.22
CA GLN A 214 -2.67 -3.44 -27.63
C GLN A 214 -3.56 -4.67 -27.84
N SER A 215 -3.46 -5.69 -26.98
CA SER A 215 -4.27 -6.91 -27.10
C SER A 215 -5.71 -6.75 -26.64
N ILE A 216 -6.06 -5.62 -26.01
CA ILE A 216 -7.39 -5.36 -25.41
C ILE A 216 -8.20 -4.34 -26.26
N LYS A 217 -7.65 -3.87 -27.39
CA LYS A 217 -8.30 -2.82 -28.22
C LYS A 217 -9.64 -3.19 -28.86
N SER A 218 -10.12 -4.44 -28.80
CA SER A 218 -11.49 -4.76 -29.20
C SER A 218 -12.44 -4.47 -28.04
N LEU A 219 -13.21 -3.39 -28.15
CA LEU A 219 -14.37 -3.09 -27.29
C LEU A 219 -15.56 -4.03 -27.56
N GLU A 220 -15.36 -5.14 -28.27
CA GLU A 220 -16.35 -6.18 -28.46
C GLU A 220 -16.31 -7.09 -27.23
N TRP A 221 -17.27 -6.87 -26.34
CA TRP A 221 -17.66 -7.78 -25.27
C TRP A 221 -18.81 -8.68 -25.75
#